data_AF-Q8J2X4-F1
#
_entry.id   AF-Q8J2X4-F1
#
_cell.length_a   1.000
_cell.length_b   1.000
_cell.length_c   1.000
_cell.angle_alpha   90.00
_cell.angle_beta   90.00
_cell.angle_gamma   90.00
#
_symmetry.space_group_name_H-M   'P 1'
#
loop_
_entity.id
_entity.type
_entity.pdbx_description
1 polymer ?
#
loop_
_entity_poly.entity_id
_entity_poly.type
_entity_poly.pdbx_seq_one_letter_code
_entity_poly.pdbx_strand_id
1 'polypeptide(L)'
;MLDRRKFEVVIEETVHGYDAPVIVLKYRGKYFLLDGHHRVLARKVLKLDFVEALVLEPLEPVDIKIEESVKRQRIRSIDDIIVK
;
A
#
# COMPACT_ATOMS: atom_id res chain seq x y z
N MET A 1 15.62 -16.18 -18.26
CA MET A 1 14.67 -15.18 -17.73
C MET A 1 14.75 -15.26 -16.22
N LEU A 2 15.19 -14.19 -15.52
CA LEU A 2 15.05 -14.15 -14.06
C LEU A 2 13.56 -14.24 -13.73
N ASP A 3 13.21 -15.20 -12.88
CA ASP A 3 11.85 -15.49 -12.45
C ASP A 3 11.35 -14.35 -11.55
N ARG A 4 10.11 -13.87 -11.73
CA ARG A 4 9.46 -12.85 -10.87
C ARG A 4 9.59 -13.22 -9.38
N ARG A 5 9.64 -14.52 -9.11
CA ARG A 5 9.85 -15.16 -7.80
C ARG A 5 11.26 -14.97 -7.21
N LYS A 6 12.29 -14.73 -8.01
CA LYS A 6 13.64 -14.37 -7.52
C LYS A 6 13.75 -12.89 -7.13
N PHE A 7 12.84 -12.05 -7.61
CA PHE A 7 12.85 -10.60 -7.40
C PHE A 7 12.14 -10.21 -6.10
N GLU A 8 11.02 -10.87 -5.80
CA GLU A 8 10.30 -10.73 -4.52
C GLU A 8 11.17 -11.18 -3.32
N VAL A 9 12.03 -12.18 -3.51
CA VAL A 9 12.98 -12.68 -2.50
C VAL A 9 14.10 -11.68 -2.17
N VAL A 10 14.57 -10.86 -3.12
CA VAL A 10 15.55 -9.78 -2.85
C VAL A 10 14.91 -8.58 -2.16
N ILE A 11 13.66 -8.27 -2.52
CA ILE A 11 12.87 -7.20 -1.90
C ILE A 11 12.71 -7.49 -0.41
N GLU A 12 12.37 -8.74 -0.08
CA GLU A 12 12.17 -9.17 1.30
C GLU A 12 13.46 -9.23 2.13
N GLU A 13 14.58 -9.66 1.57
CA GLU A 13 15.84 -9.71 2.34
C GLU A 13 16.42 -8.30 2.64
N THR A 14 16.11 -7.29 1.83
CA THR A 14 16.46 -5.87 2.10
C THR A 14 15.52 -5.20 3.12
N VAL A 15 14.33 -5.76 3.36
CA VAL A 15 13.30 -5.20 4.28
C VAL A 15 13.78 -5.10 5.74
N HIS A 16 14.90 -5.74 6.11
CA HIS A 16 15.63 -5.47 7.36
C HIS A 16 16.01 -3.99 7.58
N GLY A 17 15.97 -3.14 6.54
CA GLY A 17 16.25 -1.70 6.66
C GLY A 17 15.05 -0.75 6.76
N TYR A 18 13.81 -1.21 6.58
CA TYR A 18 12.64 -0.32 6.45
C TYR A 18 11.37 -0.91 7.07
N ASP A 19 11.41 -1.18 8.38
CA ASP A 19 10.24 -1.49 9.21
C ASP A 19 9.37 -0.24 9.48
N ALA A 20 9.35 0.68 8.52
CA ALA A 20 8.49 1.84 8.61
C ALA A 20 7.05 1.38 8.39
N PRO A 21 6.08 1.93 9.12
CA PRO A 21 4.67 1.72 8.85
C PRO A 21 4.29 2.24 7.46
N VAL A 22 3.29 1.64 6.83
CA VAL A 22 2.67 2.19 5.62
C VAL A 22 1.90 3.46 5.97
N ILE A 23 1.67 4.35 5.01
CA ILE A 23 0.89 5.57 5.27
C ILE A 23 -0.50 5.38 4.67
N VAL A 24 -1.52 5.53 5.51
CA VAL A 24 -2.92 5.41 5.09
C VAL A 24 -3.69 6.67 5.45
N LEU A 25 -4.59 7.08 4.58
CA LEU A 25 -5.59 8.10 4.87
C LEU A 25 -6.89 7.43 5.29
N LYS A 26 -7.38 7.75 6.48
CA LYS A 26 -8.75 7.46 6.88
C LYS A 26 -9.64 8.61 6.41
N TYR A 27 -10.50 8.35 5.44
CA TYR A 27 -11.41 9.35 4.87
C TYR A 27 -12.78 8.73 4.61
N ARG A 28 -13.84 9.36 5.15
CA ARG A 28 -15.24 8.92 5.00
C ARG A 28 -15.46 7.42 5.32
N GLY A 29 -14.84 6.93 6.39
CA GLY A 29 -14.97 5.55 6.85
C GLY A 29 -14.19 4.52 6.01
N LYS A 30 -13.35 4.95 5.06
CA LYS A 30 -12.48 4.09 4.26
C LYS A 30 -11.02 4.40 4.54
N TYR A 31 -10.16 3.41 4.31
CA TYR A 31 -8.72 3.55 4.34
C TYR A 31 -8.17 3.56 2.92
N PHE A 32 -7.37 4.57 2.60
CA PHE A 32 -6.69 4.71 1.33
C PHE A 32 -5.20 4.60 1.57
N LEU A 33 -4.55 3.61 0.95
CA LEU A 33 -3.11 3.48 0.99
C LEU A 33 -2.49 4.65 0.20
N LEU A 34 -1.72 5.50 0.90
CA LEU A 34 -1.03 6.63 0.28
C LEU A 34 0.37 6.21 -0.16
N ASP A 35 1.08 5.51 0.71
CA ASP A 35 2.44 5.05 0.47
C ASP A 35 2.71 3.69 1.14
N GLY A 36 3.67 2.93 0.58
CA GLY A 36 4.04 1.61 1.06
C GLY A 36 3.46 0.46 0.25
N HIS A 37 3.03 0.70 -0.99
CA HIS A 37 2.49 -0.32 -1.90
C HIS A 37 3.38 -1.56 -2.05
N HIS A 38 4.70 -1.37 -2.15
CA HIS A 38 5.65 -2.49 -2.24
C HIS A 38 5.71 -3.29 -0.95
N ARG A 39 5.57 -2.64 0.22
CA ARG A 39 5.51 -3.29 1.54
C ARG A 39 4.22 -4.08 1.68
N VAL A 40 3.08 -3.50 1.28
CA VAL A 40 1.80 -4.23 1.27
C VAL A 40 1.83 -5.39 0.28
N LEU A 41 2.42 -5.20 -0.91
CA LEU A 41 2.57 -6.27 -1.89
C LEU A 41 3.52 -7.36 -1.40
N ALA A 42 4.66 -7.01 -0.81
CA ALA A 42 5.57 -7.96 -0.20
C ALA A 42 4.87 -8.74 0.91
N ARG A 43 4.25 -8.06 1.88
CA ARG A 43 3.48 -8.72 2.95
C ARG A 43 2.35 -9.60 2.41
N LYS A 44 1.71 -9.20 1.31
CA LYS A 44 0.70 -10.02 0.61
C LYS A 44 1.31 -11.26 -0.03
N VAL A 45 2.46 -11.15 -0.69
CA VAL A 45 3.22 -12.30 -1.22
C VAL A 45 3.62 -13.25 -0.09
N LEU A 46 3.95 -12.69 1.08
CA LEU A 46 4.26 -13.43 2.32
C LEU A 46 3.03 -13.92 3.09
N LYS A 47 1.82 -13.62 2.59
CA LYS A 47 0.56 -14.00 3.23
C LYS A 47 0.45 -13.52 4.69
N LEU A 48 0.99 -12.34 4.97
CA LEU A 48 0.82 -11.64 6.23
C LEU A 48 -0.45 -10.78 6.16
N ASP A 49 -1.38 -11.04 7.07
CA ASP A 49 -2.73 -10.43 7.04
C ASP A 49 -2.76 -8.97 7.51
N PHE A 50 -1.69 -8.51 8.17
CA PHE A 50 -1.61 -7.19 8.79
C PHE A 50 -0.32 -6.48 8.41
N VAL A 51 -0.39 -5.16 8.34
CA VAL A 51 0.73 -4.24 8.19
C VAL A 51 0.57 -3.08 9.16
N GLU A 52 1.66 -2.64 9.77
CA GLU A 52 1.64 -1.44 10.60
C GLU A 52 1.40 -0.20 9.74
N ALA A 53 0.58 0.73 10.21
CA ALA A 53 0.19 1.90 9.45
C ALA A 53 0.18 3.17 10.29
N LEU A 54 0.69 4.26 9.71
CA LEU A 54 0.41 5.63 10.15
C LEU A 54 -0.89 6.08 9.51
N VAL A 55 -1.91 6.26 10.35
CA VAL A 55 -3.24 6.68 9.92
C VAL A 55 -3.33 8.20 9.98
N LEU A 56 -3.43 8.83 8.81
CA LEU A 56 -3.79 10.23 8.69
C LEU A 56 -5.30 10.36 8.73
N GLU A 57 -5.83 11.15 9.65
CA GLU A 57 -7.25 11.45 9.75
C GLU A 57 -7.42 12.98 9.78
N PRO A 58 -8.21 13.56 8.86
CA PRO A 58 -8.47 15.00 8.90
C PRO A 58 -9.21 15.38 10.18
N LEU A 59 -8.72 16.41 10.87
CA LEU A 59 -9.35 16.95 12.08
C LEU A 59 -10.70 17.63 11.78
N GLU A 60 -10.86 18.11 10.55
CA GLU A 60 -12.06 18.77 10.07
C GLU A 60 -12.49 18.19 8.71
N PRO A 61 -13.78 18.30 8.33
CA PRO A 61 -14.24 17.88 7.02
C PRO A 61 -13.51 18.64 5.90
N VAL A 62 -12.76 17.91 5.08
CA VAL A 62 -12.02 18.44 3.93
C VAL A 62 -12.30 17.60 2.69
N ASP A 63 -12.41 18.23 1.52
CA ASP A 63 -12.57 17.51 0.26
C ASP A 63 -11.21 17.13 -0.34
N ILE A 64 -10.78 15.89 -0.10
CA ILE A 64 -9.46 15.36 -0.50
C ILE A 64 -9.48 14.82 -1.95
N LYS A 65 -10.66 14.68 -2.58
CA LYS A 65 -10.85 14.10 -3.93
C LYS A 65 -10.16 12.75 -4.18
N ILE A 66 -9.74 12.05 -3.13
CA ILE A 66 -9.00 10.78 -3.25
C ILE A 66 -9.87 9.68 -3.85
N GLU A 67 -11.16 9.66 -3.53
CA GLU A 67 -12.11 8.71 -4.11
C GLU A 67 -12.21 8.86 -5.65
N GLU A 68 -12.17 10.10 -6.15
CA GLU A 68 -12.18 10.37 -7.59
C GLU A 68 -10.89 9.89 -8.25
N SER A 69 -9.75 10.11 -7.58
CA SER A 69 -8.45 9.66 -8.06
C SER A 69 -8.40 8.14 -8.21
N VAL A 70 -8.82 7.40 -7.18
CA VAL A 70 -8.83 5.93 -7.15
C VAL A 70 -9.77 5.37 -8.23
N LYS A 71 -10.98 5.96 -8.38
CA LYS A 71 -11.93 5.58 -9.45
C LYS A 71 -11.35 5.80 -10.84
N ARG A 72 -10.72 6.96 -11.09
CA ARG A 72 -10.11 7.30 -12.38
C ARG A 72 -8.99 6.32 -12.76
N GLN A 73 -8.23 5.86 -11.76
CA GLN A 73 -7.16 4.88 -11.94
C GLN A 73 -7.65 3.43 -12.00
N ARG A 74 -8.96 3.18 -11.80
CA ARG A 74 -9.56 1.84 -11.72
C ARG A 74 -8.93 0.93 -10.66
N ILE A 75 -8.35 1.54 -9.62
CA ILE A 75 -7.75 0.82 -8.50
C ILE A 75 -8.88 0.48 -7.53
N ARG A 76 -9.09 -0.80 -7.23
CA ARG A 76 -10.07 -1.27 -6.24
C ARG A 76 -9.40 -1.98 -5.08
N SER A 77 -8.22 -2.52 -5.33
CA SER A 77 -7.42 -3.28 -4.37
C SER A 77 -5.94 -3.15 -4.69
N ILE A 78 -5.10 -3.67 -3.79
CA ILE A 78 -3.66 -3.78 -4.03
C ILE A 78 -3.33 -4.64 -5.27
N ASP A 79 -4.23 -5.55 -5.69
CA ASP A 79 -4.02 -6.39 -6.88
C ASP A 79 -4.10 -5.61 -8.18
N ASP A 80 -4.79 -4.47 -8.17
CA ASP A 80 -4.86 -3.59 -9.32
C ASP A 80 -3.59 -2.71 -9.45
N ILE A 81 -2.67 -2.81 -8.48
CA ILE A 81 -1.44 -2.01 -8.46
C ILE A 81 -0.34 -2.74 -9.23
N ILE A 82 0.07 -2.11 -10.33
CA ILE A 82 1.25 -2.53 -11.08
C ILE A 82 2.44 -1.76 -10.52
N VAL A 83 3.19 -2.44 -9.65
CA VAL A 83 4.52 -2.00 -9.25
C VAL A 83 5.43 -2.17 -10.46
N LYS A 84 5.93 -1.05 -11.01
CA LYS A 84 6.92 -1.04 -12.09
C LYS A 84 8.32 -1.16 -11.54
#